data_AF-A0A1C5JGE8-F1
#
_entry.id   AF-A0A1C5JGE8-F1
#
_cell.length_a   1.000
_cell.length_b   1.000
_cell.length_c   1.000
_cell.angle_alpha   90.00
_cell.angle_beta   90.00
_cell.angle_gamma   90.00
#
_symmetry.space_group_name_H-M   'P 1'
#
loop_
_entity.id
_entity.type
_entity.pdbx_description
1 polymer ?
#
loop_
_entity_poly.entity_id
_entity_poly.type
_entity_poly.pdbx_seq_one_letter_code
_entity_poly.pdbx_strand_id
1 'polypeptide(L)' 'MSSPKQGKREREAARNLAHQRWALAHDAKSDAAARLARIMADPESTPADIAEATEALSRATSLYREAEAAARAANY' A
#
# COMPACT_ATOMS: atom_id res chain seq x y z
N MET A 1 -3.24 7.41 36.35
CA MET A 1 -3.00 8.61 35.52
C MET A 1 -1.81 8.32 34.61
N SER A 2 -2.04 8.03 33.33
CA SER A 2 -0.95 7.77 32.38
C SER A 2 -0.14 9.05 32.18
N SER A 3 1.19 8.93 32.26
CA SER A 3 2.11 10.06 32.20
C SER A 3 2.19 10.64 30.77
N PRO A 4 2.34 11.97 30.59
CA PRO A 4 2.38 12.61 29.26
C PRO A 4 3.49 12.09 28.33
N LYS A 5 4.54 11.45 28.88
CA LYS A 5 5.60 10.78 28.11
C LYS A 5 5.14 9.48 27.44
N GLN A 6 4.14 8.80 28.00
CA GLN A 6 3.63 7.51 27.54
C GLN A 6 2.76 7.71 26.27
N GLY A 7 1.86 8.69 26.29
CA GLY A 7 1.07 9.07 25.11
C GLY A 7 1.90 9.63 23.95
N LYS A 8 3.06 10.24 24.21
CA LYS A 8 3.98 10.67 23.14
C LYS A 8 4.59 9.48 22.41
N ARG A 9 5.05 8.46 23.14
CA ARG A 9 5.65 7.24 22.57
C ARG A 9 4.63 6.43 21.78
N GLU A 10 3.39 6.34 22.27
CA GLU A 10 2.29 5.65 21.57
C GLU A 10 1.94 6.32 20.24
N ARG A 11 1.86 7.66 20.20
CA ARG A 11 1.66 8.41 18.95
C ARG A 11 2.81 8.23 17.97
N GLU A 12 4.05 8.25 18.46
CA GLU A 12 5.23 8.03 17.62
C GLU A 12 5.27 6.61 17.05
N ALA A 13 4.93 5.59 17.84
CA ALA A 13 4.80 4.22 17.38
C ALA A 13 3.69 4.06 16.33
N ALA A 14 2.52 4.69 16.55
CA ALA A 14 1.42 4.67 15.59
C ALA A 14 1.81 5.32 14.26
N ARG A 15 2.52 6.46 14.30
CA ARG A 15 3.04 7.14 13.12
C ARG A 15 4.04 6.27 12.36
N ASN A 16 5.01 5.68 13.06
CA ASN A 16 6.01 4.81 12.43
C ASN A 16 5.36 3.58 11.77
N LEU A 17 4.38 2.98 12.43
CA LEU A 17 3.61 1.86 11.87
C LEU A 17 2.82 2.28 10.62
N ALA A 18 2.21 3.46 10.62
CA ALA A 18 1.48 3.98 9.45
C ALA A 18 2.43 4.20 8.26
N HIS A 19 3.62 4.77 8.48
CA HIS A 19 4.64 4.93 7.44
C HIS A 19 5.15 3.59 6.90
N GLN A 20 5.39 2.61 7.77
CA GLN A 20 5.79 1.26 7.33
C GLN A 20 4.71 0.61 6.46
N ARG A 21 3.44 0.72 6.85
CA ARG A 21 2.31 0.20 6.06
C ARG A 21 2.17 0.90 4.71
N TRP A 22 2.40 2.21 4.67
CA TRP A 22 2.39 2.96 3.42
C TRP A 22 3.51 2.53 2.48
N ALA A 23 4.73 2.34 2.99
CA ALA A 23 5.84 1.82 2.20
C ALA A 23 5.54 0.43 1.61
N LEU A 24 5.04 -0.50 2.43
CA LEU A 24 4.65 -1.84 1.97
C LEU A 24 3.54 -1.80 0.90
N ALA A 25 2.54 -0.92 1.07
CA ALA A 25 1.47 -0.77 0.10
C ALA A 25 1.95 -0.13 -1.21
N HIS A 26 2.93 0.78 -1.13
CA HIS A 26 3.58 1.36 -2.30
C HIS A 26 4.34 0.29 -3.10
N ASP A 27 5.10 -0.57 -2.43
CA ASP A 27 5.82 -1.68 -3.07
C ASP A 27 4.84 -2.67 -3.72
N ALA A 28 3.80 -3.08 -2.99
CA ALA A 28 2.76 -3.97 -3.53
C ALA A 28 2.07 -3.40 -4.78
N LYS A 29 1.80 -2.10 -4.81
CA LYS A 29 1.24 -1.42 -6.00
C LYS A 29 2.23 -1.43 -7.17
N SER A 30 3.51 -1.18 -6.89
CA SER A 30 4.57 -1.14 -7.90
C SER A 30 4.78 -2.53 -8.51
N ASP A 31 4.81 -3.57 -7.69
CA ASP A 31 4.90 -4.96 -8.12
C ASP A 31 3.69 -5.40 -8.95
N ALA A 32 2.48 -5.01 -8.54
CA ALA A 32 1.27 -5.28 -9.30
C ALA A 32 1.27 -4.59 -10.67
N ALA A 33 1.75 -3.34 -10.74
CA ALA A 33 1.90 -2.62 -12.00
C ALA A 33 2.93 -3.28 -12.93
N ALA A 34 4.08 -3.67 -12.38
CA ALA A 34 5.11 -4.38 -13.13
C ALA A 34 4.62 -5.77 -13.61
N ARG A 35 3.83 -6.47 -12.81
CA ARG A 35 3.19 -7.74 -13.21
C ARG A 35 2.22 -7.53 -14.36
N LEU A 36 1.33 -6.54 -14.28
CA LEU A 36 0.39 -6.23 -15.36
C LEU A 36 1.14 -5.87 -16.65
N ALA A 37 2.19 -5.05 -16.57
CA ALA A 37 3.02 -4.70 -17.72
C ALA A 37 3.68 -5.93 -18.37
N ARG A 38 4.17 -6.89 -17.57
CA ARG A 38 4.72 -8.15 -18.09
C ARG A 38 3.68 -9.00 -18.80
N ILE A 39 2.49 -9.13 -18.22
CA ILE A 39 1.38 -9.90 -18.82
C ILE A 39 0.93 -9.25 -20.13
N MET A 40 0.83 -7.92 -20.18
CA MET A 40 0.47 -7.21 -21.41
C MET A 40 1.54 -7.30 -22.52
N ALA A 41 2.81 -7.57 -22.16
CA ALA A 41 3.90 -7.72 -23.10
C ALA A 41 4.08 -9.18 -23.58
N ASP A 42 3.45 -10.14 -22.90
CA ASP A 42 3.54 -11.56 -23.24
C ASP A 42 2.45 -11.93 -24.26
N PRO A 43 2.82 -12.36 -25.49
CA PRO A 43 1.85 -12.70 -26.53
C PRO A 43 1.00 -13.94 -26.20
N GLU A 44 1.42 -14.78 -25.25
CA GLU A 44 0.67 -15.97 -24.81
C GLU A 44 -0.34 -15.63 -23.69
N SER A 45 -0.30 -14.41 -23.14
CA SER A 45 -1.21 -14.01 -22.07
C SER A 45 -2.65 -13.90 -22.59
N THR A 46 -3.58 -14.45 -21.81
CA THR A 46 -5.01 -14.44 -22.15
C THR A 46 -5.70 -13.17 -21.65
N PRO A 47 -6.88 -12.82 -22.17
CA PRO A 47 -7.69 -11.74 -21.60
C PRO A 47 -8.03 -11.93 -20.12
N ALA A 48 -8.12 -13.18 -19.65
CA ALA A 48 -8.36 -13.50 -18.24
C ALA A 48 -7.15 -13.14 -17.36
N ASP A 49 -5.93 -13.42 -17.83
CA ASP A 49 -4.70 -13.06 -17.11
C ASP A 49 -4.55 -11.55 -16.96
N ILE A 50 -4.87 -10.80 -18.02
CA ILE A 50 -4.87 -9.33 -18.02
C ILE A 50 -5.92 -8.80 -17.04
N ALA A 51 -7.13 -9.39 -17.03
CA ALA A 51 -8.19 -9.00 -16.10
C ALA A 51 -7.79 -9.25 -14.64
N GLU A 52 -7.25 -10.43 -14.31
CA GLU A 52 -6.77 -10.76 -12.97
C GLU A 52 -5.67 -9.79 -12.51
N ALA A 53 -4.69 -9.51 -13.38
CA ALA A 53 -3.61 -8.58 -13.06
C ALA A 53 -4.10 -7.14 -12.89
N THR A 54 -5.10 -6.73 -13.67
CA THR A 54 -5.75 -5.42 -13.53
C THR A 54 -6.49 -5.31 -12.19
N GLU A 55 -7.24 -6.34 -11.80
CA GLU A 55 -7.89 -6.40 -10.50
C GLU A 55 -6.89 -6.37 -9.34
N ALA A 56 -5.77 -7.09 -9.48
CA ALA A 56 -4.70 -7.08 -8.49
C ALA A 56 -4.10 -5.66 -8.33
N LEU A 57 -3.82 -4.97 -9.44
CA LEU A 57 -3.35 -3.58 -9.42
C LEU A 57 -4.40 -2.62 -8.81
N SER A 58 -5.68 -2.83 -9.11
CA SER A 58 -6.77 -2.04 -8.52
C SER A 58 -6.80 -2.19 -7.00
N ARG A 59 -6.76 -3.43 -6.50
CA ARG A 59 -6.70 -3.74 -5.06
C ARG A 59 -5.47 -3.12 -4.38
N ALA A 60 -4.28 -3.29 -4.99
CA ALA A 60 -3.05 -2.71 -4.46
C ALA A 60 -3.08 -1.17 -4.46
N THR A 61 -3.71 -0.55 -5.46
CA THR A 61 -3.88 0.91 -5.51
C THR A 61 -4.83 1.41 -4.42
N SER A 62 -5.93 0.71 -4.15
CA SER A 62 -6.83 1.04 -3.05
C SER A 62 -6.11 0.95 -1.70
N LEU A 63 -5.37 -0.14 -1.46
CA LEU A 63 -4.58 -0.31 -0.24
C LEU A 63 -3.53 0.80 -0.07
N TYR A 64 -2.83 1.15 -1.15
CA TYR A 64 -1.87 2.26 -1.16
C TYR A 64 -2.53 3.57 -0.73
N ARG A 65 -3.71 3.90 -1.27
CA ARG A 65 -4.44 5.14 -0.94
C ARG A 65 -4.91 5.16 0.51
N GLU A 66 -5.40 4.04 1.03
CA GLU A 66 -5.79 3.91 2.44
C GLU A 66 -4.58 4.09 3.36
N ALA A 67 -3.47 3.44 3.06
CA ALA A 67 -2.24 3.55 3.84
C ALA A 67 -1.63 4.97 3.76
N GLU A 68 -1.67 5.61 2.58
CA GLU A 68 -1.25 7.00 2.40
C GLU A 68 -2.10 7.95 3.25
N ALA A 69 -3.42 7.79 3.25
CA ALA A 69 -4.32 8.59 4.09
C ALA A 69 -4.02 8.40 5.58
N ALA A 70 -3.80 7.16 6.02
CA ALA A 70 -3.44 6.86 7.42
C ALA A 70 -2.08 7.46 7.81
N ALA A 71 -1.07 7.36 6.94
CA ALA A 71 0.25 7.95 7.19
C ALA A 71 0.20 9.48 7.24
N ARG A 72 -0.59 10.11 6.37
CA ARG A 72 -0.85 11.56 6.41
C ARG A 72 -1.56 11.96 7.70
N ALA A 73 -2.62 11.25 8.10
CA ALA A 73 -3.35 11.54 9.32
C ALA A 73 -2.48 11.40 10.58
N ALA A 74 -1.51 10.49 10.59
CA ALA A 74 -0.58 10.32 11.71
C ALA A 74 0.51 11.41 11.81
N ASN A 75 0.62 12.29 10.81
CA ASN A 75 1.56 13.42 10.80
C ASN A 75 0.92 14.75 11.27
N TYR A 76 -0.40 14.82 11.36
CA TYR A 76 -1.16 15.97 11.88
C TYR A 76 -1.62 15.71 13.32
#